data_AF-A0A3D1BK88-F1
#
_entry.id   AF-A0A3D1BK88-F1
#
_cell.length_a   1.000
_cell.length_b   1.000
_cell.length_c   1.000
_cell.angle_alpha   90.00
_cell.angle_beta   90.00
_cell.angle_gamma   90.00
#
_symmetry.space_group_name_H-M   'P 1'
#
loop_
_entity.id
_entity.type
_entity.pdbx_description
1 polymer ?
#
loop_
_entity_poly.entity_id
_entity_poly.type
_entity_poly.pdbx_seq_one_letter_code
_entity_poly.pdbx_strand_id
1 'polypeptide(L)' 'MLGALSERLEGIFKKLRGRGLLKEEDVVSALKEVRMALLEADVNFKVV' A
#
# COMPACT_ATOMS: atom_id res chain seq x y z
N MET A 1 9.68 14.25 -4.48
CA MET A 1 8.20 14.27 -4.56
C MET A 1 7.57 13.06 -5.28
N LEU A 2 8.30 11.96 -5.54
CA LEU A 2 7.72 10.64 -5.88
C LEU A 2 8.34 9.52 -5.03
N GLY A 3 9.59 9.70 -4.57
CA GLY A 3 10.29 8.75 -3.70
C GLY A 3 9.56 8.41 -2.41
N ALA A 4 8.87 9.38 -1.78
CA ALA A 4 8.14 9.12 -0.53
C ALA A 4 6.95 8.16 -0.73
N LEU A 5 6.26 8.22 -1.88
CA LEU A 5 5.20 7.28 -2.23
C LEU A 5 5.80 5.90 -2.55
N SER A 6 6.90 5.86 -3.32
CA SER A 6 7.61 4.63 -3.63
C SER A 6 8.11 3.91 -2.38
N GLU A 7 8.71 4.62 -1.42
CA GLU A 7 9.18 4.04 -0.15
C GLU A 7 8.03 3.49 0.69
N ARG A 8 6.90 4.20 0.78
CA ARG A 8 5.70 3.72 1.49
C ARG A 8 5.14 2.46 0.85
N LEU A 9 4.95 2.44 -0.46
CA LEU A 9 4.46 1.27 -1.18
C LEU A 9 5.42 0.09 -1.04
N GLU A 10 6.73 0.33 -1.16
CA GLU A 10 7.75 -0.71 -0.99
C GLU A 10 7.74 -1.29 0.43
N GLY A 11 7.51 -0.46 1.45
CA GLY A 11 7.28 -0.90 2.83
C GLY A 11 6.04 -1.78 3.00
N ILE A 12 4.92 -1.39 2.38
CA ILE A 12 3.67 -2.18 2.40
C ILE A 12 3.89 -3.55 1.72
N PHE A 13 4.51 -3.56 0.54
CA PHE A 13 4.79 -4.80 -0.17
C PHE A 13 5.83 -5.68 0.52
N LYS A 14 6.80 -5.11 1.26
CA LYS A 14 7.71 -5.89 2.12
C LYS A 14 6.97 -6.64 3.22
N LYS A 15 5.91 -6.07 3.80
CA LYS A 15 5.09 -6.75 4.83
C LYS A 15 4.30 -7.94 4.26
N LEU A 16 3.94 -7.87 2.98
CA LEU A 16 3.23 -8.93 2.26
C LEU A 16 4.18 -9.99 1.67
N ARG A 17 5.37 -9.59 1.21
CA ARG A 17 6.39 -10.53 0.73
C ARG A 17 6.91 -11.39 1.89
N GLY A 18 7.17 -12.67 1.61
CA GLY A 18 7.79 -13.59 2.57
C GLY A 18 6.82 -14.31 3.53
N ARG A 19 5.52 -13.99 3.52
CA ARG A 19 4.52 -14.67 4.36
C ARG A 19 4.08 -16.05 3.85
N GLY A 20 4.47 -16.44 2.63
CA GLY A 20 4.13 -17.74 2.02
C GLY A 20 2.66 -17.84 1.58
N LEU A 21 1.73 -17.77 2.54
CA LEU A 21 0.28 -17.73 2.32
C LEU A 21 -0.27 -16.43 2.93
N LEU A 22 -0.80 -15.56 2.08
CA LEU A 22 -1.48 -14.35 2.53
C LEU A 22 -2.90 -14.69 2.95
N LYS A 23 -3.28 -14.26 4.15
CA LYS A 23 -4.66 -14.33 4.61
C LYS A 23 -5.43 -13.09 4.15
N GLU A 24 -6.74 -13.22 4.10
CA GLU A 24 -7.64 -12.13 3.71
C GLU A 24 -7.45 -10.88 4.58
N GLU A 25 -7.23 -11.08 5.88
CA GLU A 25 -6.91 -10.01 6.84
C GLU A 25 -5.66 -9.21 6.47
N ASP A 26 -4.62 -9.88 5.96
CA ASP A 26 -3.36 -9.24 5.58
C ASP A 26 -3.53 -8.40 4.31
N VAL A 27 -4.31 -8.91 3.36
CA VAL A 27 -4.62 -8.22 2.11
C VAL A 27 -5.48 -6.98 2.38
N VAL A 28 -6.53 -7.12 3.20
CA VAL A 28 -7.42 -6.00 3.57
C VAL A 28 -6.65 -4.91 4.32
N SER A 29 -5.77 -5.30 5.24
CA SER A 29 -4.91 -4.36 5.97
C SER A 29 -3.96 -3.61 5.02
N ALA A 30 -3.29 -4.32 4.12
CA ALA A 30 -2.38 -3.71 3.15
C ALA A 30 -3.10 -2.78 2.16
N LEU A 31 -4.28 -3.16 1.67
CA LEU A 31 -5.09 -2.29 0.79
C LEU A 31 -5.52 -1.00 1.50
N LYS A 32 -5.77 -1.05 2.80
CA LYS A 32 -6.08 0.13 3.61
C LYS A 32 -4.87 1.05 3.72
N GLU A 33 -3.67 0.51 3.95
CA GLU A 33 -2.41 1.28 3.94
C GLU A 33 -2.12 1.90 2.55
N VAL A 34 -2.32 1.15 1.46
CA VAL A 34 -2.14 1.66 0.08
C VAL A 34 -3.07 2.84 -0.19
N ARG A 35 -4.36 2.71 0.13
CA ARG A 35 -5.34 3.78 -0.05
C ARG A 35 -4.97 5.05 0.71
N MET A 36 -4.43 4.90 1.92
CA MET A 36 -4.00 6.02 2.74
C MET A 36 -2.74 6.69 2.18
N ALA A 37 -1.78 5.91 1.68
CA ALA A 37 -0.59 6.42 1.01
C ALA A 37 -0.94 7.20 -0.28
N LEU A 38 -1.96 6.76 -1.03
CA LEU A 38 -2.45 7.47 -2.22
C LEU A 38 -3.20 8.76 -1.87
N LEU A 39 -3.94 8.80 -0.76
CA LEU A 39 -4.55 10.06 -0.27
C LEU A 39 -3.49 11.09 0.11
N GLU A 40 -2.45 10.67 0.84
CA GLU A 40 -1.39 11.56 1.32
C GLU A 40 -0.50 12.10 0.20
N ALA A 41 -0.34 11.34 -0.89
CA ALA A 41 0.46 11.74 -2.04
C ALA A 41 -0.31 12.64 -3.05
N ASP A 42 -1.50 13.11 -2.67
CA ASP A 42 -2.36 14.00 -3.47
C ASP A 42 -2.72 13.41 -4.84
N VAL A 43 -2.79 12.07 -4.92
CA VAL A 43 -3.10 11.36 -6.16
C VAL A 43 -4.61 11.35 -6.34
N ASN A 44 -5.08 11.94 -7.44
CA ASN A 44 -6.50 12.14 -7.71
C ASN A 44 -7.30 10.83 -7.52
N PHE A 45 -8.26 10.84 -6.60
CA PHE A 45 -8.96 9.64 -6.07
C PHE A 45 -9.92 8.96 -7.07
N LYS A 46 -9.93 9.40 -8.32
CA LYS A 46 -10.90 9.01 -9.35
C LYS A 46 -10.56 7.73 -10.13
N VAL A 47 -9.54 6.97 -9.70
CA VAL A 47 -9.01 5.80 -10.44
C VAL A 47 -9.62 4.46 -9.97
N VAL A 48 -10.65 4.47 -9.13
CA VAL A 48 -11.35 3.26 -8.65
C VAL A 48 -12.83 3.28 -9.00
#